data_AF-A0A955AQR0-F1
#
_entry.id   AF-A0A955AQR0-F1
#
_cell.length_a   1.000
_cell.length_b   1.000
_cell.length_c   1.000
_cell.angle_alpha   90.00
_cell.angle_beta   90.00
_cell.angle_gamma   90.00
#
_symmetry.space_group_name_H-M   'P 1'
#
loop_
_entity.id
_entity.type
_entity.pdbx_description
1 polymer ?
#
loop_
_entity_poly.entity_id
_entity_poly.type
_entity_poly.pdbx_seq_one_letter_code
_entity_poly.pdbx_strand_id
1 'polypeptide(L)'
;MKIVLRTLAVLALACSSVFADAVPVANHSFEEPAMPLESGATWTNDLPGWNGPANAGDSFIELIGGFAADGQGHLGMAANAEVSQDLGVALSPNTMYTLSVAVGRRNASFTVEGNESRFGLYAGGDAEDGGALLVDGTYDAFPLQDSEFVDQSVSFTTGEAVPAGNLFVSLRSTGANRAHWDNIRVDATLVPEPSSLALVAFGFLGLLARRRK
;
A
#
# COMPACT_ATOMS: atom_id res chain seq x y z
N MET A 1 20.55 54.27 -34.37
CA MET A 1 20.60 52.85 -34.77
C MET A 1 20.41 52.01 -33.51
N LYS A 2 19.20 51.49 -33.27
CA LYS A 2 18.82 50.84 -32.01
C LYS A 2 19.26 49.38 -32.05
N ILE A 3 20.22 49.01 -31.21
CA ILE A 3 20.67 47.62 -31.04
C ILE A 3 19.59 46.90 -30.23
N VAL A 4 18.80 46.07 -30.90
CA VAL A 4 17.76 45.21 -30.31
C VAL A 4 18.46 44.00 -29.70
N LEU A 5 18.67 44.03 -28.38
CA LEU A 5 19.17 42.89 -27.61
C LEU A 5 18.01 41.91 -27.40
N ARG A 6 17.97 40.84 -28.21
CA ARG A 6 16.99 39.75 -28.07
C ARG A 6 17.45 38.82 -26.94
N THR A 7 16.92 39.02 -25.74
CA THR A 7 17.09 38.06 -24.64
C THR A 7 16.19 36.86 -24.89
N LEU A 8 16.78 35.75 -25.32
CA LEU A 8 16.12 34.45 -25.42
C LEU A 8 16.07 33.84 -24.01
N ALA A 9 14.98 34.06 -23.28
CA ALA A 9 14.73 33.38 -22.01
C ALA A 9 14.11 32.00 -22.31
N VAL A 10 14.95 30.98 -22.39
CA VAL A 10 14.52 29.57 -22.39
C VAL A 10 14.22 29.21 -20.94
N LEU A 11 12.98 29.41 -20.51
CA LEU A 11 12.50 28.83 -19.25
C LEU A 11 12.00 27.41 -19.59
N ALA A 12 12.87 26.43 -19.41
CA ALA A 12 12.47 25.02 -19.50
C ALA A 12 11.49 24.76 -18.35
N LEU A 13 10.20 24.69 -18.69
CA LEU A 13 9.15 24.30 -17.76
C LEU A 13 9.35 22.80 -17.49
N ALA A 14 10.07 22.46 -16.43
CA ALA A 14 10.08 21.09 -15.93
C ALA A 14 8.70 20.84 -15.29
N CYS A 15 7.75 20.37 -16.09
CA CYS A 15 6.63 19.61 -15.53
C CYS A 15 7.25 18.34 -14.94
N SER A 16 7.49 18.34 -13.64
CA SER A 16 7.84 17.11 -12.92
C SER A 16 6.65 16.18 -13.05
N SER A 17 6.74 15.20 -13.94
CA SER A 17 5.78 14.11 -13.98
C SER A 17 5.84 13.43 -12.61
N VAL A 18 4.75 13.52 -11.86
CA VAL A 18 4.60 12.82 -10.58
C VAL A 18 4.23 11.38 -10.94
N PHE A 19 5.23 10.50 -10.99
CA PHE A 19 5.01 9.06 -11.10
C PHE A 19 5.00 8.46 -9.71
N ALA A 20 4.11 7.50 -9.49
CA ALA A 20 4.17 6.61 -8.35
C ALA A 20 5.36 5.66 -8.54
N ASP A 21 6.21 5.56 -7.53
CA ASP A 21 7.28 4.58 -7.44
C ASP A 21 6.84 3.44 -6.52
N ALA A 22 7.02 2.19 -6.95
CA ALA A 22 6.61 1.04 -6.17
C ALA A 22 7.58 0.85 -5.00
N VAL A 23 7.06 0.79 -3.78
CA VAL A 23 7.82 0.37 -2.60
C VAL A 23 7.80 -1.16 -2.56
N PRO A 24 8.96 -1.84 -2.58
CA PRO A 24 9.00 -3.30 -2.59
C PRO A 24 8.31 -3.91 -1.37
N VAL A 25 7.39 -4.84 -1.61
CA VAL A 25 6.75 -5.68 -0.60
C VAL A 25 7.17 -7.13 -0.87
N ALA A 26 7.88 -7.76 0.07
CA ALA A 26 8.35 -9.13 -0.11
C ALA A 26 7.16 -10.09 -0.04
N ASN A 27 7.14 -11.09 -0.95
CA ASN A 27 6.08 -12.10 -1.02
C ASN A 27 4.66 -11.50 -0.95
N HIS A 28 4.44 -10.43 -1.70
CA HIS A 28 3.24 -9.61 -1.63
C HIS A 28 1.94 -10.33 -2.05
N SER A 29 2.06 -11.40 -2.84
CA SER A 29 0.95 -12.25 -3.29
C SER A 29 0.98 -13.65 -2.67
N PHE A 30 1.83 -13.89 -1.66
CA PHE A 30 1.86 -15.16 -0.93
C PHE A 30 2.10 -16.42 -1.79
N GLU A 31 2.89 -16.28 -2.86
CA GLU A 31 3.27 -17.39 -3.74
C GLU A 31 4.49 -18.18 -3.23
N GLU A 32 5.14 -17.68 -2.17
CA GLU A 32 6.27 -18.33 -1.52
C GLU A 32 5.92 -18.75 -0.08
N PRO A 33 6.28 -19.97 0.36
CA PRO A 33 6.95 -20.99 -0.44
C PRO A 33 6.03 -21.53 -1.54
N ALA A 34 6.60 -21.84 -2.71
CA ALA A 34 5.82 -22.46 -3.78
C ALA A 34 5.17 -23.78 -3.30
N MET A 35 3.84 -23.80 -3.23
CA MET A 35 3.05 -24.97 -2.83
C MET A 35 2.26 -25.48 -4.03
N PRO A 36 2.77 -26.39 -4.86
CA PRO A 36 2.00 -26.87 -6.00
C PRO A 36 0.77 -27.64 -5.51
N LEU A 37 -0.42 -27.33 -6.06
CA LEU A 37 -1.68 -28.02 -5.77
C LEU A 37 -1.59 -29.55 -5.91
N GLU A 38 -0.68 -30.04 -6.77
CA GLU A 38 -0.42 -31.46 -7.01
C GLU A 38 0.34 -32.17 -5.88
N SER A 39 0.98 -31.42 -4.97
CA SER A 39 1.73 -31.98 -3.84
C SER A 39 0.84 -32.47 -2.68
N GLY A 40 -0.45 -32.17 -2.72
CA GLY A 40 -1.42 -32.51 -1.66
C GLY A 40 -1.36 -31.57 -0.45
N ALA A 41 -0.33 -30.74 -0.31
CA ALA A 41 -0.31 -29.63 0.66
C ALA A 41 -1.09 -28.45 0.07
N THR A 42 -2.15 -28.04 0.76
CA THR A 42 -2.98 -26.89 0.34
C THR A 42 -2.78 -25.67 1.25
N TRP A 43 -1.90 -25.75 2.24
CA TRP A 43 -1.60 -24.65 3.15
C TRP A 43 -0.26 -24.83 3.87
N THR A 44 0.32 -23.73 4.36
CA THR A 44 1.54 -23.71 5.19
C THR A 44 1.51 -22.53 6.17
N ASN A 45 2.15 -22.69 7.34
CA ASN A 45 2.41 -21.57 8.26
C ASN A 45 3.71 -20.82 7.95
N ASP A 46 4.46 -21.26 6.94
CA ASP A 46 5.63 -20.51 6.48
C ASP A 46 5.16 -19.21 5.82
N LEU A 47 5.62 -18.08 6.32
CA LEU A 47 5.30 -16.74 5.83
C LEU A 47 6.59 -16.00 5.44
N PRO A 48 7.33 -16.44 4.40
CA PRO A 48 8.59 -15.82 4.03
C PRO A 48 8.41 -14.33 3.75
N GLY A 49 9.25 -13.51 4.39
CA GLY A 49 9.22 -12.06 4.28
C GLY A 49 8.22 -11.36 5.20
N TRP A 50 7.39 -12.09 5.94
CA TRP A 50 6.39 -11.51 6.84
C TRP A 50 6.60 -11.98 8.27
N ASN A 51 6.39 -11.08 9.22
CA ASN A 51 6.35 -11.37 10.64
C ASN A 51 4.90 -11.66 11.04
N GLY A 52 4.67 -12.65 11.89
CA GLY A 52 3.34 -13.01 12.38
C GLY A 52 3.45 -13.93 13.59
N PRO A 53 2.33 -14.26 14.26
CA PRO A 53 2.35 -15.08 15.46
C PRO A 53 3.05 -16.41 15.18
N ALA A 54 4.07 -16.69 15.99
CA ALA A 54 4.85 -17.91 15.87
C ALA A 54 3.97 -19.13 16.21
N ASN A 55 3.58 -19.88 15.18
CA ASN A 55 3.07 -21.25 15.26
C ASN A 55 1.78 -21.46 16.07
N ALA A 56 0.62 -21.30 15.43
CA ALA A 56 -0.64 -21.94 15.87
C ALA A 56 -1.73 -22.09 14.79
N GLY A 57 -1.44 -21.92 13.49
CA GLY A 57 -2.52 -21.89 12.48
C GLY A 57 -3.31 -20.58 12.45
N ASP A 58 -2.86 -19.56 13.19
CA ASP A 58 -3.49 -18.26 13.22
C ASP A 58 -3.19 -17.43 11.98
N SER A 59 -2.05 -17.65 11.31
CA SER A 59 -1.73 -17.07 10.00
C SER A 59 -1.09 -18.13 9.12
N PHE A 60 -1.50 -18.20 7.86
CA PHE A 60 -1.07 -19.23 6.93
C PHE A 60 -1.27 -18.80 5.48
N ILE A 61 -0.46 -19.33 4.58
CA ILE A 61 -0.72 -19.27 3.14
C ILE A 61 -1.59 -20.47 2.79
N GLU A 62 -2.68 -20.26 2.05
CA GLU A 62 -3.58 -21.32 1.58
C GLU A 62 -3.75 -21.26 0.06
N LEU A 63 -3.83 -22.43 -0.59
CA LEU A 63 -4.19 -22.56 -1.99
C LEU A 63 -5.58 -23.15 -2.10
N ILE A 64 -6.49 -22.37 -2.67
CA ILE A 64 -7.85 -22.77 -2.96
C ILE A 64 -8.11 -22.48 -4.43
N GLY A 65 -8.45 -23.51 -5.20
CA GLY A 65 -8.70 -23.37 -6.63
C GLY A 65 -9.77 -22.31 -6.91
N GLY A 66 -9.38 -21.23 -7.59
CA GLY A 66 -10.26 -20.11 -7.95
C GLY A 66 -10.46 -19.05 -6.86
N PHE A 67 -9.71 -19.10 -5.75
CA PHE A 67 -9.75 -18.09 -4.70
C PHE A 67 -8.35 -17.55 -4.40
N ALA A 68 -7.93 -16.62 -5.26
CA ALA A 68 -6.74 -15.78 -5.16
C ALA A 68 -7.01 -14.50 -5.98
N ALA A 69 -6.38 -13.39 -5.61
CA ALA A 69 -6.39 -12.14 -6.36
C ALA A 69 -5.19 -12.03 -7.32
N ASP A 70 -4.07 -12.64 -6.96
CA ASP A 70 -2.88 -12.79 -7.77
C ASP A 70 -2.27 -14.19 -7.57
N GLY A 71 -1.70 -14.78 -8.61
CA GLY A 71 -1.13 -16.13 -8.52
C GLY A 71 -2.13 -17.22 -8.11
N GLN A 72 -1.77 -18.02 -7.11
CA GLN A 72 -2.51 -19.20 -6.64
C GLN A 72 -2.75 -19.20 -5.13
N GLY A 73 -1.86 -18.57 -4.36
CA GLY A 73 -1.90 -18.47 -2.91
C GLY A 73 -2.65 -17.24 -2.44
N HIS A 74 -2.94 -17.21 -1.15
CA HIS A 74 -3.36 -16.02 -0.43
C HIS A 74 -3.05 -16.21 1.05
N LEU A 75 -3.00 -15.11 1.80
CA LEU A 75 -2.91 -15.15 3.26
C LEU A 75 -4.29 -15.41 3.85
N GLY A 76 -4.43 -16.46 4.66
CA GLY A 76 -5.53 -16.65 5.59
C GLY A 76 -5.08 -16.31 7.02
N MET A 77 -5.94 -15.64 7.77
CA MET A 77 -5.66 -15.30 9.17
C MET A 77 -6.88 -15.51 10.07
N ALA A 78 -6.70 -16.18 11.19
CA ALA A 78 -7.69 -16.32 12.25
C ALA A 78 -8.00 -14.97 12.92
N ALA A 79 -9.13 -14.92 13.64
CA ALA A 79 -9.55 -13.73 14.36
C ALA A 79 -8.50 -13.30 15.41
N ASN A 80 -8.26 -12.00 15.50
CA ASN A 80 -7.32 -11.34 16.41
C ASN A 80 -5.84 -11.67 16.16
N ALA A 81 -5.48 -12.07 14.95
CA ALA A 81 -4.08 -12.20 14.55
C ALA A 81 -3.62 -11.02 13.69
N GLU A 82 -2.31 -10.77 13.73
CA GLU A 82 -1.59 -9.76 12.96
C GLU A 82 -0.47 -10.41 12.13
N VAL A 83 -0.28 -9.90 10.92
CA VAL A 83 0.90 -10.16 10.10
C VAL A 83 1.44 -8.82 9.62
N SER A 84 2.74 -8.61 9.78
CA SER A 84 3.41 -7.34 9.49
C SER A 84 4.67 -7.53 8.66
N GLN A 85 5.11 -6.47 7.97
CA GLN A 85 6.38 -6.46 7.24
C GLN A 85 7.04 -5.09 7.36
N ASP A 86 8.30 -5.10 7.79
CA ASP A 86 9.21 -3.96 7.61
C ASP A 86 9.62 -3.89 6.13
N LEU A 87 9.30 -2.79 5.45
CA LEU A 87 9.63 -2.62 4.03
C LEU A 87 11.10 -2.20 3.82
N GLY A 88 11.84 -1.90 4.90
CA GLY A 88 13.24 -1.47 4.84
C GLY A 88 13.44 -0.06 4.25
N VAL A 89 12.35 0.69 4.05
CA VAL A 89 12.35 2.01 3.42
C VAL A 89 11.93 3.08 4.43
N ALA A 90 12.74 4.12 4.59
CA ALA A 90 12.37 5.28 5.39
C ALA A 90 11.36 6.18 4.66
N LEU A 91 10.49 6.85 5.44
CA LEU A 91 9.56 7.84 4.90
C LEU A 91 10.31 9.04 4.28
N SER A 92 9.86 9.49 3.12
CA SER A 92 10.36 10.68 2.44
C SER A 92 9.44 11.87 2.71
N PRO A 93 9.97 13.09 2.88
CA PRO A 93 9.13 14.30 2.98
C PRO A 93 8.25 14.51 1.76
N ASN A 94 7.12 15.19 1.94
CA ASN A 94 6.21 15.59 0.86
C ASN A 94 5.87 14.43 -0.11
N THR A 95 5.58 13.25 0.43
CA THR A 95 5.36 12.01 -0.32
C THR A 95 4.06 11.38 0.14
N MET A 96 3.20 11.04 -0.81
CA MET A 96 1.99 10.27 -0.58
C MET A 96 2.32 8.78 -0.72
N TYR A 97 2.08 8.02 0.34
CA TYR A 97 2.15 6.57 0.37
C TYR A 97 0.75 6.00 0.28
N THR A 98 0.50 5.14 -0.70
CA THR A 98 -0.77 4.44 -0.88
C THR A 98 -0.55 2.95 -0.66
N LEU A 99 -1.21 2.39 0.34
CA LEU A 99 -1.30 0.94 0.55
C LEU A 99 -2.55 0.44 -0.16
N SER A 100 -2.40 -0.54 -1.04
CA SER A 100 -3.50 -1.29 -1.66
C SER A 100 -3.39 -2.76 -1.28
N VAL A 101 -4.52 -3.38 -0.94
CA VAL A 101 -4.61 -4.79 -0.55
C VAL A 101 -5.85 -5.40 -1.20
N ALA A 102 -5.78 -6.67 -1.63
CA ALA A 102 -6.98 -7.41 -2.00
C ALA A 102 -7.53 -8.11 -0.74
N VAL A 103 -8.80 -7.86 -0.40
CA VAL A 103 -9.49 -8.51 0.72
C VAL A 103 -10.48 -9.54 0.18
N GLY A 104 -10.45 -10.75 0.72
CA GLY A 104 -11.16 -11.90 0.17
C GLY A 104 -12.30 -12.43 1.03
N ARG A 105 -13.39 -12.84 0.37
CA ARG A 105 -14.42 -13.71 0.95
C ARG A 105 -14.29 -15.12 0.41
N ARG A 106 -13.88 -16.04 1.28
CA ARG A 106 -13.77 -17.45 0.92
C ARG A 106 -15.15 -18.06 0.66
N ASN A 107 -15.98 -18.07 1.70
CA ASN A 107 -17.40 -18.47 1.67
C ASN A 107 -18.06 -18.15 3.03
N ALA A 108 -19.38 -18.35 3.11
CA ALA A 108 -20.19 -18.06 4.30
C ALA A 108 -19.80 -18.83 5.59
N SER A 109 -18.98 -19.88 5.52
CA SER A 109 -18.55 -20.65 6.71
C SER A 109 -17.24 -20.15 7.32
N PHE A 110 -16.40 -19.47 6.54
CA PHE A 110 -15.09 -18.98 6.97
C PHE A 110 -15.01 -17.44 7.03
N THR A 111 -15.71 -16.77 6.11
CA THR A 111 -15.92 -15.33 6.09
C THR A 111 -17.36 -15.07 6.48
N VAL A 112 -17.59 -14.74 7.76
CA VAL A 112 -18.93 -14.58 8.36
C VAL A 112 -19.28 -13.10 8.56
N GLU A 113 -20.51 -12.79 8.95
CA GLU A 113 -20.92 -11.40 9.23
C GLU A 113 -20.00 -10.75 10.26
N GLY A 114 -19.51 -9.55 9.97
CA GLY A 114 -18.52 -8.86 10.80
C GLY A 114 -17.09 -9.36 10.59
N ASN A 115 -16.75 -9.89 9.42
CA ASN A 115 -15.39 -10.29 9.07
C ASN A 115 -14.54 -9.06 8.70
N GLU A 116 -14.22 -8.28 9.72
CA GLU A 116 -13.42 -7.07 9.60
C GLU A 116 -11.93 -7.39 9.36
N SER A 117 -11.50 -7.14 8.12
CA SER A 117 -10.11 -7.14 7.70
C SER A 117 -9.56 -5.72 7.83
N ARG A 118 -8.60 -5.51 8.73
CA ARG A 118 -7.96 -4.21 8.96
C ARG A 118 -6.55 -4.21 8.37
N PHE A 119 -6.15 -3.10 7.77
CA PHE A 119 -4.85 -2.95 7.12
C PHE A 119 -4.35 -1.52 7.28
N GLY A 120 -3.03 -1.32 7.38
CA GLY A 120 -2.49 0.02 7.57
C GLY A 120 -1.00 0.15 7.39
N LEU A 121 -0.56 1.41 7.31
CA LEU A 121 0.84 1.81 7.26
C LEU A 121 1.28 2.37 8.61
N TYR A 122 2.48 1.98 9.02
CA TYR A 122 3.10 2.36 10.29
C TYR A 122 4.53 2.85 10.08
N ALA A 123 5.05 3.63 11.02
CA ALA A 123 6.44 4.06 11.03
C ALA A 123 7.17 3.59 12.29
N GLY A 124 8.38 3.04 12.10
CA GLY A 124 9.30 2.69 13.19
C GLY A 124 8.91 1.44 13.99
N GLY A 125 7.95 0.66 13.51
CA GLY A 125 7.44 -0.57 14.09
C GLY A 125 6.09 -0.93 13.46
N ASP A 126 5.56 -2.13 13.75
CA ASP A 126 4.21 -2.53 13.37
C ASP A 126 3.16 -2.13 14.43
N ALA A 127 1.93 -2.64 14.32
CA ALA A 127 0.87 -2.22 15.23
C ALA A 127 1.00 -2.84 16.64
N GLU A 128 1.63 -4.00 16.76
CA GLU A 128 1.84 -4.71 18.03
C GLU A 128 3.12 -4.29 18.75
N ASP A 129 4.18 -3.91 18.02
CA ASP A 129 5.46 -3.44 18.57
C ASP A 129 5.51 -1.92 18.80
N GLY A 130 4.36 -1.25 18.79
CA GLY A 130 4.23 0.16 19.17
C GLY A 130 4.67 1.16 18.08
N GLY A 131 4.64 0.74 16.82
CA GLY A 131 4.84 1.61 15.67
C GLY A 131 3.85 2.77 15.62
N ALA A 132 4.28 3.90 15.06
CA ALA A 132 3.42 5.05 14.88
C ALA A 132 2.45 4.81 13.72
N LEU A 133 1.14 4.70 14.02
CA LEU A 133 0.10 4.60 13.01
C LEU A 133 0.11 5.84 12.09
N LEU A 134 0.25 5.62 10.79
CA LEU A 134 0.19 6.67 9.78
C LEU A 134 -1.22 6.77 9.18
N VAL A 135 -1.75 5.63 8.74
CA VAL A 135 -3.10 5.48 8.20
C VAL A 135 -3.52 4.02 8.26
N ASP A 136 -4.82 3.77 8.43
CA ASP A 136 -5.40 2.45 8.33
C ASP A 136 -6.81 2.48 7.73
N GLY A 137 -7.27 1.29 7.35
CA GLY A 137 -8.62 1.05 6.84
C GLY A 137 -9.12 -0.29 7.34
N THR A 138 -10.45 -0.45 7.31
CA THR A 138 -11.13 -1.70 7.66
C THR A 138 -12.15 -2.01 6.57
N TYR A 139 -12.28 -3.29 6.21
CA TYR A 139 -13.27 -3.78 5.27
C TYR A 139 -13.93 -5.05 5.80
N ASP A 140 -15.27 -5.08 5.82
CA ASP A 140 -16.02 -6.32 6.06
C ASP A 140 -16.15 -7.09 4.74
N ALA A 141 -15.51 -8.25 4.65
CA ALA A 141 -15.55 -9.09 3.46
C ALA A 141 -16.87 -9.85 3.29
N PHE A 142 -17.73 -9.90 4.32
CA PHE A 142 -18.98 -10.66 4.27
C PHE A 142 -19.92 -10.28 3.11
N PRO A 143 -20.08 -9.03 2.68
CA PRO A 143 -21.01 -8.70 1.60
C PRO A 143 -20.56 -9.15 0.19
N LEU A 144 -19.31 -9.59 0.03
CA LEU A 144 -18.79 -10.08 -1.26
C LEU A 144 -19.49 -11.39 -1.70
N GLN A 145 -19.28 -11.78 -2.95
CA GLN A 145 -19.64 -13.13 -3.41
C GLN A 145 -18.66 -14.16 -2.83
N ASP A 146 -19.11 -15.41 -2.74
CA ASP A 146 -18.23 -16.51 -2.34
C ASP A 146 -17.10 -16.67 -3.38
N SER A 147 -15.88 -16.83 -2.89
CA SER A 147 -14.65 -16.90 -3.69
C SER A 147 -14.32 -15.63 -4.47
N GLU A 148 -14.59 -14.46 -3.89
CA GLU A 148 -14.27 -13.14 -4.47
C GLU A 148 -13.21 -12.41 -3.65
N PHE A 149 -12.35 -11.65 -4.34
CA PHE A 149 -11.46 -10.65 -3.76
C PHE A 149 -11.82 -9.26 -4.30
N VAL A 150 -11.66 -8.23 -3.47
CA VAL A 150 -11.81 -6.83 -3.87
C VAL A 150 -10.60 -6.02 -3.39
N ASP A 151 -10.10 -5.14 -4.26
CA ASP A 151 -9.05 -4.20 -3.88
C ASP A 151 -9.59 -3.11 -2.95
N GLN A 152 -8.87 -2.87 -1.86
CA GLN A 152 -9.08 -1.78 -0.92
C GLN A 152 -7.79 -0.97 -0.79
N SER A 153 -7.91 0.33 -0.53
CA SER A 153 -6.73 1.19 -0.41
C SER A 153 -6.89 2.27 0.66
N VAL A 154 -5.75 2.66 1.23
CA VAL A 154 -5.60 3.81 2.12
C VAL A 154 -4.35 4.59 1.76
N SER A 155 -4.37 5.90 2.01
CA SER A 155 -3.27 6.78 1.62
C SER A 155 -2.89 7.75 2.73
N PHE A 156 -1.60 7.95 2.94
CA PHE A 156 -1.02 8.89 3.89
C PHE A 156 -0.04 9.82 3.17
N THR A 157 -0.11 11.13 3.43
CA THR A 157 0.85 12.09 2.87
C THR A 157 1.72 12.67 3.97
N THR A 158 3.04 12.55 3.81
CA THR A 158 4.01 13.18 4.70
C THR A 158 4.11 14.69 4.44
N GLY A 159 4.46 15.46 5.48
CA GLY A 159 4.89 16.85 5.36
C GLY A 159 6.41 16.98 5.20
N GLU A 160 6.95 18.16 5.48
CA GLU A 160 8.40 18.41 5.48
C GLU A 160 9.15 17.57 6.52
N ALA A 161 8.54 17.38 7.69
CA ALA A 161 9.05 16.51 8.74
C ALA A 161 8.37 15.14 8.64
N VAL A 162 9.17 14.07 8.69
CA VAL A 162 8.70 12.69 8.65
C VAL A 162 8.95 11.98 9.99
N PRO A 163 8.05 11.07 10.41
CA PRO A 163 8.35 10.12 11.48
C PRO A 163 9.66 9.37 11.22
N ALA A 164 10.41 9.09 12.28
CA ALA A 164 11.63 8.30 12.19
C ALA A 164 11.33 6.80 12.04
N GLY A 165 12.27 6.07 11.43
CA GLY A 165 12.18 4.63 11.24
C GLY A 165 11.71 4.23 9.84
N ASN A 166 11.61 2.92 9.62
CA ASN A 166 11.15 2.36 8.36
C ASN A 166 9.62 2.39 8.27
N LEU A 167 9.10 2.32 7.05
CA LEU A 167 7.71 2.09 6.72
C LEU A 167 7.37 0.61 6.92
N PHE A 168 6.27 0.36 7.61
CA PHE A 168 5.72 -0.97 7.85
C PHE A 168 4.34 -1.09 7.24
N VAL A 169 4.01 -2.30 6.76
CA VAL A 169 2.64 -2.74 6.48
C VAL A 169 2.19 -3.65 7.60
N SER A 170 0.97 -3.47 8.08
CA SER A 170 0.33 -4.38 9.05
C SER A 170 -1.06 -4.78 8.55
N LEU A 171 -1.31 -6.09 8.54
CA LEU A 171 -2.58 -6.75 8.21
C LEU A 171 -3.11 -7.39 9.49
N ARG A 172 -4.36 -7.12 9.85
CA ARG A 172 -4.96 -7.55 11.11
C ARG A 172 -6.37 -8.09 10.88
N SER A 173 -6.66 -9.25 11.44
CA SER A 173 -8.02 -9.78 11.50
C SER A 173 -8.65 -9.29 12.79
N THR A 174 -9.51 -8.28 12.74
CA THR A 174 -10.15 -7.73 13.95
C THR A 174 -11.60 -8.18 14.12
N GLY A 175 -12.15 -8.80 13.08
CA GLY A 175 -13.53 -9.27 13.04
C GLY A 175 -13.71 -10.74 13.38
N ALA A 176 -14.90 -11.25 13.04
CA ALA A 176 -15.28 -12.63 13.28
C ALA A 176 -14.63 -13.60 12.27
N ASN A 177 -14.18 -14.75 12.77
CA ASN A 177 -13.66 -15.87 11.99
C ASN A 177 -12.40 -15.52 11.17
N ARG A 178 -12.30 -15.93 9.89
CA ARG A 178 -11.05 -15.86 9.13
C ARG A 178 -11.09 -14.76 8.09
N ALA A 179 -10.08 -13.90 8.11
CA ALA A 179 -9.87 -12.88 7.11
C ALA A 179 -8.86 -13.38 6.07
N HIS A 180 -8.96 -12.84 4.85
CA HIS A 180 -8.14 -13.27 3.71
C HIS A 180 -7.56 -12.05 2.99
N TRP A 181 -6.27 -12.08 2.70
CA TRP A 181 -5.57 -11.03 1.98
C TRP A 181 -4.72 -11.58 0.85
N ASP A 182 -4.55 -10.77 -0.18
CA ASP A 182 -3.65 -11.05 -1.30
C ASP A 182 -3.20 -9.74 -1.98
N ASN A 183 -2.20 -9.83 -2.85
CA ASN A 183 -1.74 -8.79 -3.76
C ASN A 183 -1.50 -7.43 -3.08
N ILE A 184 -0.61 -7.43 -2.08
CA ILE A 184 -0.27 -6.26 -1.27
C ILE A 184 0.65 -5.32 -2.05
N ARG A 185 0.28 -4.05 -2.18
CA ARG A 185 1.04 -3.07 -2.96
C ARG A 185 1.20 -1.79 -2.17
N VAL A 186 2.39 -1.21 -2.23
CA VAL A 186 2.66 0.11 -1.65
C VAL A 186 3.28 0.98 -2.72
N ASP A 187 2.69 2.14 -2.97
CA ASP A 187 3.16 3.12 -3.93
C ASP A 187 3.55 4.43 -3.23
N ALA A 188 4.69 5.01 -3.60
CA ALA A 188 5.17 6.29 -3.11
C ALA A 188 5.14 7.34 -4.23
N THR A 189 4.42 8.44 -4.01
CA THR A 189 4.19 9.47 -5.02
C THR A 189 4.57 10.83 -4.46
N LEU A 190 5.55 11.52 -5.08
CA LEU A 190 5.95 12.86 -4.64
C LEU A 190 4.79 13.86 -4.79
N VAL A 191 4.51 14.62 -3.72
CA VAL A 191 3.48 15.66 -3.71
C VAL A 191 4.17 17.02 -3.90
N PRO A 192 3.95 17.73 -5.03
CA PRO A 192 4.57 19.03 -5.25
C PRO A 192 4.11 20.06 -4.22
N GLU A 193 5.04 20.86 -3.71
CA GLU A 193 4.69 21.93 -2.77
C GLU A 193 3.78 22.99 -3.43
N PRO A 194 2.78 23.53 -2.69
CA PRO A 194 1.91 24.58 -3.20
C PRO A 194 2.67 25.83 -3.70
N SER A 195 3.82 26.13 -3.07
CA SER A 195 4.73 27.22 -3.42
C SER A 195 5.28 27.07 -4.84
N SER A 196 5.61 25.84 -5.26
CA SER A 196 6.13 25.52 -6.58
C SER A 196 5.07 25.75 -7.66
N LEU A 197 3.81 25.37 -7.39
CA LEU A 197 2.69 25.65 -8.29
C LEU A 197 2.40 27.16 -8.38
N ALA A 198 2.45 27.88 -7.26
CA ALA A 198 2.28 29.32 -7.24
C ALA A 198 3.38 30.04 -8.04
N LEU A 199 4.64 29.63 -7.89
CA LEU A 199 5.76 30.19 -8.66
C LEU A 199 5.56 29.97 -10.17
N VAL A 200 5.12 28.78 -10.58
CA VAL A 200 4.80 28.49 -11.98
C VAL A 200 3.66 29.38 -12.46
N ALA A 201 2.55 29.48 -11.71
CA ALA A 201 1.40 30.31 -12.06
C ALA A 201 1.77 31.80 -12.18
N PHE A 202 2.54 32.34 -11.22
CA PHE A 202 3.01 33.72 -11.25
C PHE A 202 4.04 33.96 -12.38
N GLY A 203 4.89 32.97 -12.68
CA GLY A 203 5.78 33.00 -13.84
C GLY A 203 5.01 33.15 -15.16
N PHE A 204 3.96 32.35 -15.35
CA PHE A 204 3.08 32.46 -16.52
C PHE A 204 2.35 33.80 -16.58
N LEU A 205 1.79 34.28 -15.46
CA LEU A 205 1.12 35.58 -15.40
C LEU A 205 2.08 36.73 -15.73
N GLY A 206 3.32 36.69 -15.23
CA GLY A 206 4.35 37.68 -15.54
C GLY A 206 4.72 37.71 -17.03
N LEU A 207 4.84 36.54 -17.67
CA LEU A 207 5.10 36.43 -19.12
C LEU A 207 3.93 36.97 -19.97
N LEU A 208 2.69 36.67 -19.59
CA LEU A 208 1.49 37.17 -20.27
C LEU A 208 1.34 38.70 -20.10
N ALA A 209 1.62 39.23 -18.91
CA ALA A 209 1.60 40.66 -18.64
C ALA A 209 2.67 41.42 -19.44
N ARG A 210 3.85 40.80 -19.66
CA ARG A 210 4.93 41.39 -20.47
C ARG A 210 4.65 41.39 -21.97
N ARG A 211 3.79 40.50 -22.47
CA ARG A 211 3.36 40.47 -23.88
C ARG A 211 2.31 41.53 -24.25
N ARG A 212 1.68 42.17 -23.25
CA ARG A 212 0.62 43.17 -23.44
C ARG A 212 1.13 44.63 -23.34
N LYS A 213 2.43 44.83 -23.17
CA LYS A 213 3.10 46.15 -23.24
C LYS A 213 4.05 46.16 -24.43
#